data_AF-A0A926EVR7-F1
#
_entry.id   AF-A0A926EVR7-F1
#
_cell.length_a   1.000
_cell.length_b   1.000
_cell.length_c   1.000
_cell.angle_alpha   90.00
_cell.angle_beta   90.00
_cell.angle_gamma   90.00
#
_symmetry.space_group_name_H-M   'P 1'
#
loop_
_entity.id
_entity.type
_entity.pdbx_description
1 polymer ?
#
loop_
_entity_poly.entity_id
_entity_poly.type
_entity_poly.pdbx_seq_one_letter_code
_entity_poly.pdbx_strand_id
1 'polypeptide(L)'
;MENNIISLDRYRNNTKEETEQIKAKKQKYKSYLDYKENEKEKIKINKEEIECLLNLFNTRIEFYKELSEEIFKENNFEREELRYFRYSEWRFYNETINNIDKLKKLELIFKNNTNKHIMLHYKDISFIGSEIHFETFGASDDIEQENMQKYKSINEKIDKILMGDGKPLIL
;
A
#
# COMPACT_ATOMS: atom_id res chain seq x y z
N MET A 1 43.28 -29.46 -24.51
CA MET A 1 42.08 -29.14 -23.71
C MET A 1 42.57 -28.36 -22.50
N GLU A 2 42.33 -27.05 -22.47
CA GLU A 2 42.75 -26.20 -21.35
C GLU A 2 41.83 -26.44 -20.15
N ASN A 3 42.42 -26.85 -19.03
CA ASN A 3 41.72 -27.07 -17.77
C ASN A 3 41.41 -25.72 -17.10
N ASN A 4 40.20 -25.20 -17.34
CA ASN A 4 39.63 -24.10 -16.58
C ASN A 4 39.21 -24.57 -15.18
N ILE A 5 40.18 -24.84 -14.31
CA ILE A 5 39.92 -25.05 -12.88
C ILE A 5 39.85 -23.67 -12.22
N ILE A 6 38.65 -23.11 -12.15
CA ILE A 6 38.38 -21.94 -11.32
C ILE A 6 38.66 -22.36 -9.88
N SER A 7 39.60 -21.70 -9.20
CA SER A 7 39.92 -22.03 -7.81
C SER A 7 38.69 -21.81 -6.93
N LEU A 8 38.43 -22.74 -6.02
CA LEU A 8 37.32 -22.68 -5.05
C LEU A 8 37.33 -21.37 -4.25
N ASP A 9 38.51 -20.79 -4.02
CA ASP A 9 38.68 -19.51 -3.35
C ASP A 9 38.19 -18.32 -4.18
N ARG A 10 38.39 -18.33 -5.51
CA ARG A 10 37.78 -17.32 -6.41
C ARG A 10 36.26 -17.42 -6.40
N TYR A 11 35.71 -18.62 -6.44
CA TYR A 11 34.25 -18.84 -6.39
C TYR A 11 33.64 -18.37 -5.06
N ARG A 12 34.31 -18.65 -3.93
CA ARG A 12 33.89 -18.21 -2.59
C ARG A 12 34.01 -16.71 -2.37
N ASN A 13 35.01 -16.05 -2.96
CA ASN A 13 35.17 -14.60 -2.85
C ASN A 13 34.17 -13.87 -3.76
N ASN A 14 33.95 -14.34 -4.98
CA ASN A 14 32.92 -13.79 -5.87
C ASN A 14 31.52 -13.88 -5.26
N THR A 15 31.18 -15.01 -4.62
CA THR A 15 29.87 -15.17 -3.96
C THR A 15 29.70 -14.26 -2.72
N LYS A 16 30.78 -13.95 -1.99
CA LYS A 16 30.74 -12.96 -0.90
C LYS A 16 30.56 -11.54 -1.41
N GLU A 17 31.33 -11.13 -2.43
CA GLU A 17 31.20 -9.82 -3.06
C GLU A 17 29.83 -9.64 -3.72
N GLU A 18 29.31 -10.66 -4.42
CA GLU A 18 27.94 -10.65 -4.97
C GLU A 18 26.89 -10.51 -3.85
N THR A 19 27.07 -11.22 -2.73
CA THR A 19 26.17 -11.12 -1.57
C THR A 19 26.22 -9.73 -0.93
N GLU A 20 27.39 -9.12 -0.81
CA GLU A 20 27.56 -7.75 -0.29
C GLU A 20 26.97 -6.70 -1.23
N GLN A 21 27.18 -6.83 -2.54
CA GLN A 21 26.57 -5.95 -3.55
C GLN A 21 25.05 -6.08 -3.56
N ILE A 22 24.50 -7.29 -3.44
CA ILE A 22 23.05 -7.52 -3.33
C ILE A 22 22.50 -6.89 -2.05
N LYS A 23 23.19 -7.03 -0.91
CA LYS A 23 22.79 -6.40 0.36
C LYS A 23 22.84 -4.87 0.27
N ALA A 24 23.89 -4.30 -0.30
CA ALA A 24 24.04 -2.86 -0.50
C ALA A 24 22.95 -2.32 -1.45
N LYS A 25 22.65 -3.02 -2.56
CA LYS A 25 21.54 -2.68 -3.45
C LYS A 25 20.19 -2.74 -2.73
N LYS A 26 19.94 -3.80 -1.95
CA LYS A 26 18.72 -3.92 -1.13
C LYS A 26 18.59 -2.80 -0.09
N GLN A 27 19.69 -2.42 0.55
CA GLN A 27 19.69 -1.35 1.55
C GLN A 27 19.49 0.03 0.91
N LYS A 28 20.15 0.30 -0.22
CA LYS A 28 19.96 1.52 -1.03
C LYS A 28 18.51 1.62 -1.53
N TYR A 29 17.95 0.50 -2.01
CA TYR A 29 16.56 0.42 -2.45
C TYR A 29 15.58 0.63 -1.29
N LYS A 30 15.83 0.02 -0.13
CA LYS A 30 15.02 0.22 1.08
C LYS A 30 15.05 1.69 1.53
N SER A 31 16.23 2.31 1.60
CA SER A 31 16.34 3.74 1.94
C SER A 31 15.65 4.65 0.92
N TYR A 32 15.65 4.27 -0.36
CA TYR A 32 14.97 5.02 -1.41
C TYR A 32 13.45 4.86 -1.33
N LEU A 33 12.95 3.67 -1.05
CA LEU A 33 11.53 3.43 -0.80
C LEU A 33 11.05 4.21 0.44
N ASP A 34 11.78 4.11 1.55
CA ASP A 34 11.48 4.85 2.78
C ASP A 34 11.49 6.37 2.55
N TYR A 35 12.42 6.87 1.72
CA TYR A 35 12.44 8.27 1.30
C TYR A 35 11.19 8.64 0.48
N LYS A 36 10.91 7.87 -0.58
CA LYS A 36 9.82 8.14 -1.51
C LYS A 36 8.45 8.07 -0.83
N GLU A 37 8.23 7.11 0.07
CA GLU A 37 6.98 6.96 0.82
C GLU A 37 6.59 8.19 1.63
N ASN A 38 7.59 8.96 2.09
CA ASN A 38 7.38 10.15 2.91
C ASN A 38 7.42 11.46 2.10
N GLU A 39 7.71 11.40 0.80
CA GLU A 39 7.62 12.57 -0.09
C GLU A 39 6.17 13.03 -0.23
N LYS A 40 5.97 14.35 -0.29
CA LYS A 40 4.64 14.95 -0.42
C LYS A 40 4.34 15.28 -1.87
N GLU A 41 3.24 14.72 -2.36
CA GLU A 41 2.78 14.84 -3.72
C GLU A 41 1.53 15.71 -3.80
N LYS A 42 1.40 16.44 -4.91
CA LYS A 42 0.27 17.31 -5.17
C LYS A 42 -0.77 16.61 -6.02
N ILE A 43 -1.94 16.34 -5.45
CA ILE A 43 -3.08 15.82 -6.20
C ILE A 43 -4.12 16.92 -6.47
N LYS A 44 -4.50 17.08 -7.74
CA LYS A 44 -5.58 18.00 -8.15
C LYS A 44 -6.89 17.25 -8.16
N ILE A 45 -7.76 17.55 -7.20
CA ILE A 45 -9.05 16.85 -7.07
C ILE A 45 -10.20 17.86 -7.03
N ASN A 46 -11.30 17.54 -7.73
CA ASN A 46 -12.51 18.35 -7.76
C ASN A 46 -13.48 17.94 -6.63
N LYS A 47 -14.59 18.67 -6.48
CA LYS A 47 -15.53 18.43 -5.39
C LYS A 47 -16.22 17.05 -5.48
N GLU A 48 -16.63 16.64 -6.67
CA GLU A 48 -17.31 15.35 -6.91
C GLU A 48 -16.37 14.18 -6.61
N GLU A 49 -15.10 14.29 -6.98
CA GLU A 49 -14.08 13.30 -6.68
C GLU A 49 -13.75 13.23 -5.18
N ILE A 50 -13.76 14.36 -4.47
CA ILE A 50 -13.64 14.38 -2.99
C ILE A 50 -14.81 13.61 -2.38
N GLU A 51 -16.05 13.89 -2.80
CA GLU A 51 -17.24 13.20 -2.30
C GLU A 51 -17.18 11.70 -2.60
N CYS A 52 -16.75 11.32 -3.80
CA CYS A 52 -16.53 9.94 -4.19
C CYS A 52 -15.50 9.23 -3.28
N LEU A 53 -14.38 9.88 -2.96
CA LEU A 53 -13.37 9.34 -2.04
C LEU A 53 -13.88 9.27 -0.60
N LEU A 54 -14.62 10.25 -0.11
CA LEU A 54 -15.19 10.21 1.24
C LEU A 54 -16.19 9.06 1.39
N ASN A 55 -17.01 8.82 0.36
CA ASN A 55 -17.91 7.68 0.33
C ASN A 55 -17.15 6.36 0.33
N LEU A 56 -16.10 6.24 -0.49
CA LEU A 56 -15.19 5.08 -0.44
C LEU A 56 -14.63 4.88 0.97
N PHE A 57 -14.06 5.92 1.60
CA PHE A 57 -13.45 5.79 2.91
C PHE A 57 -14.44 5.27 3.97
N ASN A 58 -15.68 5.76 3.95
CA ASN A 58 -16.72 5.28 4.84
C ASN A 58 -17.05 3.80 4.59
N THR A 59 -17.26 3.40 3.32
CA THR A 59 -17.48 2.00 2.95
C THR A 59 -16.35 1.10 3.44
N ARG A 60 -15.10 1.51 3.21
CA ARG A 60 -13.92 0.74 3.62
C ARG A 60 -13.75 0.68 5.14
N ILE A 61 -14.06 1.76 5.86
CA ILE A 61 -14.05 1.77 7.34
C ILE A 61 -15.04 0.75 7.89
N GLU A 62 -16.28 0.73 7.38
CA GLU A 62 -17.27 -0.24 7.84
C GLU A 62 -16.85 -1.68 7.49
N PHE A 63 -16.37 -1.93 6.27
CA PHE A 63 -15.81 -3.23 5.89
C PHE A 63 -14.71 -3.69 6.86
N TYR A 64 -13.75 -2.82 7.20
CA TYR A 64 -12.67 -3.19 8.12
C TYR A 64 -13.17 -3.40 9.56
N LYS A 65 -14.21 -2.70 10.00
CA LYS A 65 -14.84 -2.97 11.30
C LYS A 65 -15.48 -4.35 11.32
N GLU A 66 -16.29 -4.68 10.32
CA GLU A 66 -16.94 -5.99 10.18
C GLU A 66 -15.90 -7.12 10.16
N LEU A 67 -14.87 -6.97 9.32
CA LEU A 67 -13.75 -7.92 9.25
C LEU A 67 -13.05 -8.09 10.60
N SER A 68 -12.85 -6.99 11.34
CA SER A 68 -12.23 -7.05 12.66
C SER A 68 -13.08 -7.81 13.68
N GLU A 69 -14.41 -7.66 13.61
CA GLU A 69 -15.35 -8.40 14.47
C GLU A 69 -15.44 -9.88 14.10
N GLU A 70 -15.40 -10.22 12.81
CA GLU A 70 -15.40 -11.60 12.34
C GLU A 70 -14.17 -12.36 12.84
N ILE A 71 -12.98 -11.75 12.76
CA ILE A 71 -11.74 -12.32 13.32
C ILE A 71 -11.92 -12.60 14.82
N PHE A 72 -12.60 -11.74 15.58
CA PHE A 72 -12.87 -11.98 17.00
C PHE A 72 -13.91 -13.08 17.25
N LYS A 73 -14.98 -13.13 16.44
CA LYS A 73 -16.06 -14.11 16.57
C LYS A 73 -15.60 -15.53 16.22
N GLU A 74 -14.89 -15.71 15.10
CA GLU A 74 -14.41 -17.01 14.65
C GLU A 74 -13.43 -17.66 15.63
N ASN A 75 -12.69 -16.85 16.37
CA ASN A 75 -11.65 -17.32 17.27
C ASN A 75 -12.09 -17.34 18.75
N ASN A 76 -13.34 -16.97 19.06
CA ASN A 76 -14.01 -17.15 20.35
C ASN A 76 -13.15 -16.86 21.60
N PHE A 77 -12.37 -15.77 21.57
CA PHE A 77 -11.28 -15.55 22.52
C PHE A 77 -11.77 -15.33 23.95
N GLU A 78 -11.59 -16.31 24.84
CA GLU A 78 -11.47 -16.00 26.26
C GLU A 78 -10.16 -15.24 26.52
N ARG A 79 -10.14 -14.32 27.49
CA ARG A 79 -8.99 -13.43 27.78
C ARG A 79 -7.66 -14.17 28.00
N GLU A 80 -7.70 -15.46 28.34
CA GLU A 80 -6.54 -16.33 28.53
C GLU A 80 -5.98 -16.93 27.22
N GLU A 81 -6.77 -17.03 26.15
CA GLU A 81 -6.35 -17.60 24.85
C GLU A 81 -5.64 -16.59 23.95
N LEU A 82 -5.75 -15.29 24.25
CA LEU A 82 -4.95 -14.22 23.64
C LEU A 82 -3.43 -14.45 23.80
N ARG A 83 -3.00 -15.30 24.75
CA ARG A 83 -1.58 -15.71 24.89
C ARG A 83 -1.08 -16.61 23.77
N TYR A 84 -1.98 -17.35 23.10
CA TYR A 84 -1.66 -18.30 22.03
C TYR A 84 -2.10 -17.83 20.65
N PHE A 85 -2.62 -16.59 20.55
CA PHE A 85 -2.92 -15.92 19.30
C PHE A 85 -1.78 -16.15 18.31
N ARG A 86 -2.06 -16.82 17.18
CA ARG A 86 -1.02 -17.06 16.19
C ARG A 86 -0.58 -15.71 15.69
N TYR A 87 0.72 -15.42 15.75
CA TYR A 87 1.32 -14.14 15.37
C TYR A 87 0.76 -13.56 14.06
N SER A 88 0.39 -14.42 13.10
CA SER A 88 -0.25 -14.06 11.83
C SER A 88 -1.63 -13.42 11.97
N GLU A 89 -2.52 -13.99 12.79
CA GLU A 89 -3.88 -13.48 12.96
C GLU A 89 -3.83 -12.13 13.69
N TRP A 90 -2.93 -11.98 14.69
CA TRP A 90 -2.84 -10.77 15.51
C TRP A 90 -2.30 -9.63 14.68
N ARG A 91 -1.31 -9.94 13.83
CA ARG A 91 -0.78 -9.03 12.84
C ARG A 91 -1.88 -8.60 11.87
N PHE A 92 -2.70 -9.52 11.37
CA PHE A 92 -3.79 -9.20 10.46
C PHE A 92 -4.83 -8.28 11.11
N TYR A 93 -5.24 -8.58 12.34
CA TYR A 93 -6.12 -7.70 13.11
C TYR A 93 -5.55 -6.28 13.27
N ASN A 94 -4.28 -6.16 13.66
CA ASN A 94 -3.63 -4.85 13.79
C ASN A 94 -3.53 -4.12 12.45
N GLU A 95 -3.27 -4.83 11.35
CA GLU A 95 -3.26 -4.24 10.01
C GLU A 95 -4.66 -3.69 9.65
N THR A 96 -5.74 -4.41 9.98
CA THR A 96 -7.12 -3.93 9.82
C THR A 96 -7.39 -2.65 10.61
N ILE A 97 -7.05 -2.60 11.91
CA ILE A 97 -7.22 -1.39 12.73
C ILE A 97 -6.37 -0.23 12.21
N ASN A 98 -5.12 -0.49 11.81
CA ASN A 98 -4.26 0.52 11.23
C ASN A 98 -4.83 1.10 9.93
N ASN A 99 -5.52 0.29 9.11
CA ASN A 99 -6.16 0.77 7.89
C ASN A 99 -7.36 1.68 8.20
N ILE A 100 -8.15 1.37 9.24
CA ILE A 100 -9.23 2.26 9.72
C ILE A 100 -8.65 3.63 10.11
N ASP A 101 -7.55 3.66 10.85
CA ASP A 101 -6.93 4.92 11.29
C ASP A 101 -6.36 5.73 10.11
N LYS A 102 -5.75 5.05 9.12
CA LYS A 102 -5.31 5.70 7.87
C LYS A 102 -6.49 6.32 7.11
N LEU A 103 -7.61 5.59 6.98
CA LEU A 103 -8.81 6.08 6.31
C LEU A 103 -9.41 7.30 7.01
N LYS A 104 -9.53 7.27 8.35
CA LYS A 104 -10.00 8.42 9.14
C LYS A 104 -9.09 9.65 9.01
N LYS A 105 -7.77 9.43 9.00
CA LYS A 105 -6.79 10.51 8.74
C LYS A 105 -7.01 11.13 7.37
N LEU A 106 -7.18 10.31 6.33
CA LEU A 106 -7.45 10.77 4.97
C LEU A 106 -8.79 11.51 4.90
N GLU A 107 -9.85 10.96 5.48
CA GLU A 107 -11.16 11.58 5.56
C GLU A 107 -11.08 13.01 6.11
N LEU A 108 -10.35 13.21 7.21
CA LEU A 108 -10.13 14.52 7.81
C LEU A 108 -9.40 15.49 6.87
N ILE A 109 -8.37 15.01 6.15
CA ILE A 109 -7.61 15.81 5.18
C ILE A 109 -8.53 16.27 4.05
N PHE A 110 -9.33 15.35 3.50
CA PHE A 110 -10.20 15.62 2.35
C PHE A 110 -11.40 16.50 2.73
N LYS A 111 -12.03 16.27 3.89
CA LYS A 111 -13.14 17.11 4.40
C LYS A 111 -12.72 18.56 4.64
N ASN A 112 -11.52 18.77 5.15
CA ASN A 112 -11.02 20.10 5.48
C ASN A 112 -10.36 20.81 4.28
N ASN A 113 -10.26 20.14 3.13
CA ASN A 113 -9.62 20.75 1.98
C ASN A 113 -10.52 21.79 1.30
N THR A 114 -10.15 23.06 1.46
CA THR A 114 -10.76 24.19 0.75
C THR A 114 -10.00 24.59 -0.52
N ASN A 115 -8.85 23.94 -0.78
CA ASN A 115 -7.97 24.27 -1.90
C ASN A 115 -8.32 23.45 -3.15
N LYS A 116 -7.92 23.97 -4.33
CA LYS A 116 -8.01 23.24 -5.61
C LYS A 116 -7.08 22.00 -5.71
N HIS A 117 -6.30 21.73 -4.67
CA HIS A 117 -5.35 20.62 -4.62
C HIS A 117 -5.07 20.21 -3.16
N ILE A 118 -4.68 18.95 -2.98
CA ILE A 118 -4.30 18.37 -1.69
C ILE A 118 -2.84 17.93 -1.77
N MET A 119 -2.11 18.14 -0.68
CA MET A 119 -0.76 17.60 -0.50
C MET A 119 -0.86 16.32 0.35
N LEU A 120 -0.48 15.18 -0.21
CA LEU A 120 -0.50 13.88 0.46
C LEU A 120 0.88 13.24 0.42
N HIS A 121 1.21 12.40 1.41
CA HIS A 121 2.40 11.56 1.28
C HIS A 121 2.20 10.53 0.17
N TYR A 122 3.26 10.16 -0.53
CA TYR A 122 3.22 9.12 -1.56
C TYR A 122 2.57 7.82 -1.06
N LYS A 123 2.90 7.40 0.17
CA LYS A 123 2.28 6.21 0.80
C LYS A 123 0.76 6.36 1.01
N ASP A 124 0.29 7.57 1.31
CA ASP A 124 -1.13 7.84 1.49
C ASP A 124 -1.85 7.77 0.12
N ILE A 125 -1.22 8.24 -0.96
CA ILE A 125 -1.73 8.13 -2.34
C ILE A 125 -1.76 6.66 -2.79
N SER A 126 -0.67 5.92 -2.55
CA SER A 126 -0.60 4.49 -2.85
C SER A 126 -1.68 3.71 -2.11
N PHE A 127 -1.95 4.07 -0.86
CA PHE A 127 -3.00 3.45 -0.05
C PHE A 127 -4.39 3.74 -0.62
N ILE A 128 -4.69 4.98 -1.04
CA ILE A 128 -5.96 5.29 -1.71
C ILE A 128 -6.12 4.44 -2.99
N GLY A 129 -5.05 4.33 -3.80
CA GLY A 129 -5.06 3.49 -5.00
C GLY A 129 -5.38 2.02 -4.69
N SER A 130 -4.82 1.45 -3.62
CA SER A 130 -5.13 0.07 -3.23
C SER A 130 -6.57 -0.10 -2.75
N GLU A 131 -7.13 0.87 -2.03
CA GLU A 131 -8.53 0.80 -1.58
C GLU A 131 -9.52 0.89 -2.75
N ILE A 132 -9.23 1.74 -3.75
CA ILE A 132 -10.02 1.78 -5.00
C ILE A 132 -9.91 0.45 -5.76
N HIS A 133 -8.69 -0.10 -5.86
CA HIS A 133 -8.48 -1.39 -6.51
C HIS A 133 -9.29 -2.49 -5.84
N PHE A 134 -9.28 -2.56 -4.51
CA PHE A 134 -10.07 -3.53 -3.75
C PHE A 134 -11.58 -3.37 -4.00
N GLU A 135 -12.09 -2.14 -3.99
CA GLU A 135 -13.51 -1.86 -4.23
C GLU A 135 -13.94 -2.21 -5.67
N THR A 136 -13.01 -2.11 -6.61
CA THR A 136 -13.28 -2.34 -8.04
C THR A 136 -13.17 -3.83 -8.39
N PHE A 137 -12.06 -4.46 -8.03
CA PHE A 137 -11.71 -5.82 -8.43
C PHE A 137 -12.05 -6.80 -7.30
N GLY A 138 -13.21 -7.46 -7.45
CA GLY A 138 -13.80 -8.32 -6.42
C GLY A 138 -15.33 -8.29 -6.41
N ALA A 139 -15.94 -7.40 -7.20
CA ALA A 139 -17.38 -7.33 -7.40
C ALA A 139 -17.83 -8.18 -8.60
N SER A 140 -19.15 -8.25 -8.84
CA SER A 140 -19.68 -8.81 -10.09
C SER A 140 -19.32 -7.93 -11.29
N ASP A 141 -19.32 -8.49 -12.50
CA ASP A 141 -18.93 -7.79 -13.73
C ASP A 141 -19.63 -6.42 -13.90
N ASP A 142 -20.93 -6.34 -13.60
CA ASP A 142 -21.70 -5.10 -13.71
C ASP A 142 -21.24 -4.03 -12.70
N ILE A 143 -20.97 -4.44 -11.46
CA ILE A 143 -20.52 -3.54 -10.38
C ILE A 143 -19.06 -3.14 -10.60
N GLU A 144 -18.22 -4.05 -11.08
CA GLU A 144 -16.84 -3.77 -11.47
C GLU A 144 -16.81 -2.68 -12.55
N GLN A 145 -17.62 -2.82 -13.61
CA GLN A 145 -17.71 -1.79 -14.66
C GLN A 145 -18.19 -0.44 -14.12
N GLU A 146 -19.19 -0.44 -13.25
CA GLU A 146 -19.67 0.78 -12.59
C GLU A 146 -18.56 1.44 -11.77
N ASN A 147 -17.86 0.67 -10.93
CA ASN A 147 -16.77 1.16 -10.10
C ASN A 147 -15.58 1.65 -10.93
N MET A 148 -15.24 0.97 -12.04
CA MET A 148 -14.21 1.43 -12.97
C MET A 148 -14.55 2.81 -13.55
N GLN A 149 -15.80 3.06 -13.93
CA GLN A 149 -16.22 4.39 -14.41
C GLN A 149 -16.24 5.42 -13.28
N LYS A 150 -16.78 5.05 -12.12
CA LYS A 150 -16.88 5.90 -10.92
C LYS A 150 -15.52 6.42 -10.46
N TYR A 151 -14.48 5.59 -10.48
CA TYR A 151 -13.14 5.94 -10.01
C TYR A 151 -12.17 6.35 -11.12
N LYS A 152 -12.57 6.32 -12.39
CA LYS A 152 -11.70 6.54 -13.56
C LYS A 152 -10.81 7.78 -13.43
N SER A 153 -11.39 8.96 -13.23
CA SER A 153 -10.66 10.23 -13.15
C SER A 153 -9.72 10.29 -11.94
N ILE A 154 -10.09 9.65 -10.83
CA ILE A 154 -9.25 9.58 -9.63
C ILE A 154 -8.04 8.66 -9.89
N ASN A 155 -8.27 7.48 -10.47
CA ASN A 155 -7.21 6.54 -10.82
C ASN A 155 -6.21 7.13 -11.81
N GLU A 156 -6.66 7.82 -12.86
CA GLU A 156 -5.76 8.50 -13.81
C GLU A 156 -4.79 9.47 -13.11
N LYS A 157 -5.24 10.15 -12.05
CA LYS A 157 -4.42 11.09 -11.28
C LYS A 157 -3.48 10.38 -10.31
N ILE A 158 -3.96 9.33 -9.65
CA ILE A 158 -3.16 8.50 -8.75
C ILE A 158 -2.06 7.80 -9.55
N ASP A 159 -2.41 7.14 -10.65
CA ASP A 159 -1.47 6.42 -11.52
C ASP A 159 -0.38 7.34 -12.04
N LYS A 160 -0.73 8.55 -12.47
CA LYS A 160 0.25 9.55 -12.90
C LYS A 160 1.30 9.86 -11.82
N ILE A 161 0.92 9.84 -10.55
CA ILE A 161 1.84 10.07 -9.42
C ILE A 161 2.63 8.79 -9.11
N LEU A 162 1.96 7.64 -9.06
CA LEU A 162 2.58 6.36 -8.69
C LEU A 162 3.55 5.83 -9.76
N MET A 163 3.24 6.04 -11.04
CA MET A 163 4.16 5.75 -12.16
C MET A 163 5.37 6.68 -12.17
N GLY A 164 5.29 7.84 -11.50
CA GLY A 164 6.31 8.90 -11.53
C GLY A 164 6.52 9.49 -12.92
N ASP A 165 7.61 10.23 -13.11
CA ASP A 165 7.98 10.89 -14.38
C ASP A 165 8.32 9.91 -15.53
N GLY A 166 8.15 8.60 -15.36
CA GLY A 166 8.63 7.57 -16.30
C GLY A 166 10.15 7.50 -16.41
N LYS A 167 10.90 8.22 -15.57
CA LYS A 167 12.36 8.09 -15.50
C LYS A 167 12.70 6.72 -14.92
N PRO A 168 13.52 5.91 -15.61
CA PRO A 168 13.97 4.65 -15.05
C PRO A 168 14.62 4.89 -13.68
N LEU A 169 14.35 4.00 -12.73
CA LEU A 169 15.11 3.90 -11.49
C LEU A 169 16.59 3.73 -11.88
N ILE A 170 17.36 4.83 -11.87
CA ILE A 170 18.81 4.77 -12.01
C ILE A 170 19.34 4.21 -10.68
N LEU A 171 19.43 2.88 -10.61
CA LEU A 171 20.01 2.12 -9.50
C LEU A 171 21.53 2.17 -9.53
#